data_AF-G4YVF6-F1
#
_entry.id   AF-G4YVF6-F1
#
_cell.length_a   1.000
_cell.length_b   1.000
_cell.length_c   1.000
_cell.angle_alpha   90.00
_cell.angle_beta   90.00
_cell.angle_gamma   90.00
#
_symmetry.space_group_name_H-M   'P 1'
#
loop_
_entity.id
_entity.type
_entity.pdbx_description
1 polymer ?
#
loop_
_entity_poly.entity_id
_entity_poly.type
_entity_poly.pdbx_seq_one_letter_code
_entity_poly.pdbx_strand_id
1 'polypeptide(L)'
;STCDGSTSTVDTKLYGNVMTMLYYSSIGSYDAKTGNCTTPATPTHLVTTTVPVDTCTPTSTFSDTANVFSGISCSSSYSHKQDTAAIFGSKAYVIVEKYILLLSNSKLSSIAAYLADGKCHMTGLSASYAATRAADGSAMIKIYADSATCATAG
;
A
#
# COMPACT_ATOMS: atom_id res chain seq x y z
N SER A 1 -9.58 -23.82 -22.25
CA SER A 1 -9.88 -22.79 -23.25
C SER A 1 -10.89 -21.83 -22.64
N THR A 2 -10.55 -20.53 -22.72
CA THR A 2 -11.43 -19.34 -22.60
C THR A 2 -12.34 -19.20 -21.38
N CYS A 3 -11.97 -18.27 -20.49
CA CYS A 3 -12.97 -17.49 -19.74
C CYS A 3 -13.27 -16.25 -20.57
N ASP A 4 -14.51 -16.15 -21.04
CA ASP A 4 -15.05 -15.07 -21.84
C ASP A 4 -15.92 -14.14 -20.97
N GLY A 5 -15.91 -12.85 -21.32
CA GLY A 5 -16.92 -11.81 -21.07
C GLY A 5 -17.52 -11.58 -19.67
N SER A 6 -17.20 -10.42 -19.08
CA SER A 6 -18.24 -9.59 -18.43
C SER A 6 -18.04 -8.12 -18.77
N THR A 7 -18.84 -7.62 -19.71
CA THR A 7 -19.01 -6.20 -19.99
C THR A 7 -19.77 -5.56 -18.84
N SER A 8 -19.09 -4.82 -17.98
CA SER A 8 -19.78 -3.99 -17.00
C SER A 8 -20.18 -2.67 -17.66
N THR A 9 -21.49 -2.48 -17.69
CA THR A 9 -22.27 -1.33 -18.14
C THR A 9 -21.62 0.04 -17.89
N VAL A 10 -21.42 0.81 -18.96
CA VAL A 10 -21.31 2.28 -18.87
C VAL A 10 -22.73 2.83 -18.93
N ASP A 11 -23.33 3.13 -17.77
CA ASP A 11 -24.23 4.27 -17.67
C ASP A 11 -24.54 4.63 -16.21
N THR A 12 -24.13 5.82 -15.79
CA THR A 12 -24.86 6.61 -14.78
C THR A 12 -24.54 8.09 -15.01
N LYS A 13 -25.49 8.82 -15.56
CA LYS A 13 -25.53 10.29 -15.53
C LYS A 13 -25.66 10.74 -14.07
N LEU A 14 -24.77 11.62 -13.60
CA LEU A 14 -24.95 12.36 -12.34
C LEU A 14 -24.80 13.87 -12.60
N TYR A 15 -25.89 14.59 -12.43
CA TYR A 15 -25.93 16.05 -12.30
C TYR A 15 -25.65 16.42 -10.83
N GLY A 16 -24.71 17.35 -10.59
CA GLY A 16 -24.53 18.03 -9.30
C GLY A 16 -23.34 17.53 -8.45
N ASN A 17 -22.36 18.41 -8.24
CA ASN A 17 -21.15 18.22 -7.42
C ASN A 17 -20.34 16.96 -7.72
N VAL A 18 -19.55 17.02 -8.79
CA VAL A 18 -18.58 15.99 -9.14
C VAL A 18 -17.47 15.97 -8.08
N MET A 19 -17.67 15.19 -7.01
CA MET A 19 -16.55 14.65 -6.25
C MET A 19 -15.75 13.83 -7.26
N THR A 20 -14.61 14.34 -7.72
CA THR A 20 -13.70 13.58 -8.57
C THR A 20 -13.44 12.22 -7.92
N MET A 21 -13.93 11.13 -8.52
CA MET A 21 -13.73 9.79 -7.98
C MET A 21 -12.23 9.51 -8.00
N LEU A 22 -11.62 9.45 -6.82
CA LEU A 22 -10.20 9.16 -6.69
C LEU A 22 -10.01 7.64 -6.68
N TYR A 23 -9.09 7.17 -7.49
CA TYR A 23 -8.64 5.79 -7.46
C TYR A 23 -7.38 5.69 -6.61
N TYR A 24 -7.17 4.53 -6.01
CA TYR A 24 -5.99 4.27 -5.21
C TYR A 24 -5.06 3.34 -5.97
N SER A 25 -3.78 3.70 -6.05
CA SER A 25 -2.71 2.82 -6.55
C SER A 25 -1.74 2.54 -5.41
N SER A 26 -1.49 1.25 -5.15
CA SER A 26 -0.72 0.79 -3.99
C SER A 26 0.51 0.00 -4.40
N ILE A 27 1.68 0.39 -3.91
CA ILE A 27 2.95 -0.31 -4.12
C ILE A 27 3.33 -1.01 -2.82
N GLY A 28 3.40 -2.35 -2.86
CA GLY A 28 3.86 -3.17 -1.75
C GLY A 28 5.36 -3.46 -1.85
N SER A 29 6.06 -3.42 -0.72
CA SER A 29 7.43 -3.87 -0.53
C SER A 29 7.47 -5.15 0.29
N TYR A 30 8.40 -6.05 -0.01
CA TYR A 30 8.50 -7.39 0.57
C TYR A 30 9.96 -7.74 0.85
N ASP A 31 10.21 -8.42 1.98
CA ASP A 31 11.56 -8.85 2.39
C ASP A 31 12.05 -10.10 1.63
N ALA A 32 11.12 -10.86 1.04
CA ALA A 32 11.44 -12.09 0.32
C ALA A 32 10.60 -12.22 -0.94
N LYS A 33 11.17 -12.85 -1.96
CA LYS A 33 10.48 -13.27 -3.18
C LYS A 33 9.66 -14.53 -2.91
N THR A 34 8.57 -14.39 -2.15
CA THR A 34 7.60 -15.46 -1.97
C THR A 34 6.41 -15.25 -2.89
N GLY A 35 6.09 -16.26 -3.72
CA GLY A 35 4.96 -16.21 -4.65
C GLY A 35 5.19 -15.33 -5.90
N ASN A 36 4.08 -14.93 -6.50
CA ASN A 36 4.00 -14.03 -7.66
C ASN A 36 3.27 -12.77 -7.15
N CYS A 37 3.45 -11.57 -7.70
CA CYS A 37 2.71 -10.37 -7.25
C CYS A 37 1.17 -10.52 -7.24
N THR A 38 0.66 -11.59 -7.86
CA THR A 38 -0.75 -12.00 -7.94
C THR A 38 -1.21 -12.95 -6.81
N THR A 39 -0.30 -13.53 -6.02
CA THR A 39 -0.59 -14.49 -4.93
C THR A 39 0.07 -13.99 -3.64
N PRO A 40 -0.65 -13.85 -2.51
CA PRO A 40 -0.31 -12.85 -1.50
C PRO A 40 0.87 -13.31 -0.64
N ALA A 41 2.07 -12.86 -0.98
CA ALA A 41 2.97 -12.44 0.09
C ALA A 41 2.30 -11.25 0.78
N THR A 42 2.29 -11.22 2.11
CA THR A 42 1.90 -10.01 2.83
C THR A 42 3.05 -9.01 2.70
N PRO A 43 2.81 -7.79 2.18
CA PRO A 43 3.86 -6.78 2.13
C PRO A 43 4.27 -6.38 3.55
N THR A 44 5.53 -5.99 3.70
CA THR A 44 6.02 -5.38 4.93
C THR A 44 5.61 -3.91 4.94
N HIS A 45 5.77 -3.23 3.81
CA HIS A 45 5.38 -1.82 3.65
C HIS A 45 4.48 -1.64 2.44
N LEU A 46 3.43 -0.82 2.56
CA LEU A 46 2.49 -0.52 1.48
C LEU A 46 2.37 1.00 1.33
N VAL A 47 2.62 1.53 0.14
CA VAL A 47 2.44 2.96 -0.17
C VAL A 47 1.29 3.12 -1.13
N THR A 48 0.26 3.85 -0.71
CA THR A 48 -0.95 4.11 -1.50
C THR A 48 -1.03 5.59 -1.86
N THR A 49 -1.29 5.85 -3.13
CA THR A 49 -1.46 7.20 -3.69
C THR A 49 -2.83 7.37 -4.32
N THR A 50 -3.38 8.57 -4.27
CA THR A 50 -4.64 8.91 -4.96
C THR A 50 -4.34 9.37 -6.38
N VAL A 51 -4.98 8.75 -7.37
CA VAL A 51 -4.91 9.15 -8.78
C VAL A 51 -6.29 9.62 -9.28
N PRO A 52 -6.35 10.62 -10.17
CA PRO A 52 -7.61 11.19 -10.64
C PRO A 52 -8.35 10.31 -11.67
N VAL A 53 -7.67 9.32 -12.24
CA VAL A 53 -8.19 8.36 -13.23
C VAL A 53 -7.60 6.99 -12.93
N ASP A 54 -8.36 5.92 -13.15
CA ASP A 54 -7.87 4.56 -13.00
C ASP A 54 -6.84 4.24 -14.10
N THR A 55 -5.57 4.40 -13.75
CA THR A 55 -4.43 4.01 -14.59
C THR A 55 -3.63 2.91 -13.93
N CYS A 56 -4.22 2.22 -12.94
CA CYS A 56 -3.48 1.24 -12.17
C CYS A 56 -3.37 -0.07 -12.95
N THR A 57 -2.14 -0.52 -13.18
CA THR A 57 -1.84 -1.81 -13.79
C THR A 57 -1.11 -2.67 -12.75
N PRO A 58 -1.71 -3.77 -12.26
CA PRO A 58 -1.07 -4.62 -11.28
C PRO A 58 0.13 -5.33 -11.92
N THR A 59 1.23 -5.46 -11.17
CA THR A 59 2.39 -6.21 -11.66
C THR A 59 2.15 -7.71 -11.48
N SER A 60 2.70 -8.52 -12.39
CA SER A 60 2.72 -9.98 -12.26
C SER A 60 4.05 -10.51 -11.71
N THR A 61 5.09 -9.67 -11.71
CA THR A 61 6.45 -9.98 -11.27
C THR A 61 6.97 -8.90 -10.32
N PHE A 62 7.78 -9.32 -9.33
CA PHE A 62 8.45 -8.38 -8.44
C PHE A 62 9.61 -7.72 -9.15
N SER A 63 9.76 -6.41 -8.93
CA SER A 63 11.04 -5.72 -9.14
C SER A 63 11.93 -5.98 -7.93
N ASP A 64 13.23 -6.13 -8.14
CA ASP A 64 14.23 -6.27 -7.07
C ASP A 64 15.09 -5.02 -7.06
N THR A 65 15.18 -4.36 -5.91
CA THR A 65 16.14 -3.30 -5.68
C THR A 65 16.79 -3.53 -4.32
N ALA A 66 18.00 -4.06 -4.36
CA ALA A 66 18.81 -4.34 -3.17
C ALA A 66 18.13 -5.27 -2.16
N ASN A 67 17.55 -6.37 -2.65
CA ASN A 67 16.81 -7.36 -1.86
C ASN A 67 15.48 -6.84 -1.27
N VAL A 68 15.05 -5.64 -1.66
CA VAL A 68 13.68 -5.17 -1.42
C VAL A 68 12.87 -5.48 -2.68
N PHE A 69 11.97 -6.45 -2.56
CA PHE A 69 11.08 -6.81 -3.65
C PHE A 69 9.88 -5.85 -3.66
N SER A 70 9.45 -5.39 -4.83
CA SER A 70 8.33 -4.45 -4.96
C SER A 70 7.33 -4.88 -6.03
N GLY A 71 6.04 -4.68 -5.77
CA GLY A 71 4.94 -4.98 -6.68
C GLY A 71 3.80 -3.96 -6.58
N ILE A 72 3.05 -3.80 -7.67
CA ILE A 72 1.89 -2.90 -7.75
C ILE A 72 0.62 -3.72 -7.57
N SER A 73 -0.22 -3.27 -6.65
CA SER A 73 -1.58 -3.74 -6.45
C SER A 73 -2.56 -2.59 -6.69
N CYS A 74 -3.60 -2.90 -7.45
CA CYS A 74 -4.64 -1.93 -7.77
C CYS A 74 -5.78 -2.08 -6.78
N SER A 75 -6.08 -0.98 -6.09
CA SER A 75 -7.14 -0.92 -5.11
C SER A 75 -8.47 -0.57 -5.78
N SER A 76 -9.55 -0.99 -5.14
CA SER A 76 -10.90 -0.69 -5.58
C SER A 76 -11.34 0.71 -5.11
N SER A 77 -12.50 1.19 -5.55
CA SER A 77 -13.09 2.45 -5.09
C SER A 77 -13.64 2.40 -3.64
N TYR A 78 -13.54 1.25 -2.95
CA TYR A 78 -14.25 0.92 -1.70
C TYR A 78 -13.61 1.45 -0.39
N SER A 79 -12.62 2.32 -0.47
CA SER A 79 -11.80 2.90 0.62
C SER A 79 -10.54 2.10 0.96
N HIS A 80 -9.40 2.81 0.94
CA HIS A 80 -8.06 2.26 1.19
C HIS A 80 -7.95 1.44 2.49
N LYS A 81 -8.80 1.68 3.49
CA LYS A 81 -8.80 0.94 4.76
C LYS A 81 -9.21 -0.53 4.56
N GLN A 82 -10.21 -0.77 3.71
CA GLN A 82 -10.67 -2.12 3.40
C GLN A 82 -9.64 -2.87 2.55
N ASP A 83 -9.07 -2.19 1.54
CA ASP A 83 -8.02 -2.79 0.71
C ASP A 83 -6.78 -3.13 1.55
N THR A 84 -6.35 -2.23 2.44
CA THR A 84 -5.24 -2.48 3.36
C THR A 84 -5.56 -3.66 4.29
N ALA A 85 -6.76 -3.73 4.86
CA ALA A 85 -7.17 -4.84 5.71
C ALA A 85 -7.15 -6.19 4.96
N ALA A 86 -7.58 -6.20 3.70
CA ALA A 86 -7.54 -7.40 2.86
C ALA A 86 -6.10 -7.84 2.56
N ILE A 87 -5.20 -6.88 2.32
CA ILE A 87 -3.77 -7.14 2.02
C ILE A 87 -3.03 -7.72 3.23
N PHE A 88 -3.23 -7.13 4.42
CA PHE A 88 -2.53 -7.57 5.64
C PHE A 88 -3.22 -8.74 6.35
N GLY A 89 -4.50 -8.97 6.07
CA GLY A 89 -5.29 -10.03 6.71
C GLY A 89 -5.27 -9.89 8.23
N SER A 90 -4.93 -10.97 8.93
CA SER A 90 -4.86 -11.00 10.40
C SER A 90 -3.57 -10.43 10.99
N LYS A 91 -2.63 -9.94 10.17
CA LYS A 91 -1.37 -9.37 10.68
C LYS A 91 -1.62 -7.99 11.27
N ALA A 92 -0.88 -7.63 12.32
CA ALA A 92 -0.92 -6.29 12.87
C ALA A 92 -0.23 -5.31 11.91
N TYR A 93 -0.86 -4.17 11.65
CA TYR A 93 -0.31 -3.10 10.82
C TYR A 93 -0.72 -1.71 11.35
N VAL A 94 0.00 -0.68 10.92
CA VAL A 94 -0.27 0.72 11.24
C VAL A 94 -0.45 1.50 9.94
N ILE A 95 -1.57 2.23 9.80
CA ILE A 95 -1.81 3.15 8.67
C ILE A 95 -1.41 4.57 9.09
N VAL A 96 -0.63 5.23 8.24
CA VAL A 96 -0.22 6.63 8.35
C VAL A 96 -0.76 7.39 7.15
N GLU A 97 -1.66 8.34 7.40
CA GLU A 97 -2.21 9.24 6.39
C GLU A 97 -1.47 10.58 6.44
N LYS A 98 -0.90 10.99 5.30
CA LYS A 98 -0.23 12.29 5.18
C LYS A 98 -1.14 13.28 4.46
N TYR A 99 -1.38 14.43 5.10
CA TYR A 99 -2.16 15.51 4.53
C TYR A 99 -1.25 16.68 4.15
N ILE A 100 -1.51 17.28 2.99
CA ILE A 100 -0.95 18.58 2.62
C ILE A 100 -1.99 19.66 2.94
N LEU A 101 -1.54 20.72 3.59
CA LEU A 101 -2.37 21.91 3.82
C LEU A 101 -2.36 22.75 2.56
N LEU A 102 -3.54 23.04 2.04
CA LEU A 102 -3.78 24.04 1.01
C LEU A 102 -4.49 25.23 1.68
N LEU A 103 -4.46 26.39 1.03
CA LEU A 103 -4.91 27.68 1.59
C LEU A 103 -6.32 27.66 2.20
N SER A 104 -7.19 26.72 1.83
CA SER A 104 -8.57 26.60 2.31
C SER A 104 -9.06 25.17 2.58
N ASN A 105 -8.20 24.15 2.47
CA ASN A 105 -8.54 22.75 2.71
C ASN A 105 -7.29 21.89 2.94
N SER A 106 -7.43 20.77 3.65
CA SER A 106 -6.40 19.73 3.71
C SER A 106 -6.69 18.66 2.67
N LYS A 107 -5.70 18.28 1.88
CA LYS A 107 -5.82 17.19 0.90
C LYS A 107 -4.99 16.00 1.36
N LEU A 108 -5.57 14.81 1.31
CA LEU A 108 -4.82 13.56 1.49
C LEU A 108 -3.80 13.45 0.36
N SER A 109 -2.52 13.36 0.71
CA SER A 109 -1.41 13.34 -0.24
C SER A 109 -0.88 11.93 -0.47
N SER A 110 -0.78 11.13 0.58
CA SER A 110 -0.30 9.76 0.52
C SER A 110 -0.76 9.00 1.75
N ILE A 111 -0.91 7.69 1.61
CA ILE A 111 -1.15 6.78 2.70
C ILE A 111 0.00 5.78 2.71
N ALA A 112 0.54 5.45 3.88
CA ALA A 112 1.49 4.37 4.05
C ALA A 112 0.96 3.39 5.10
N ALA A 113 1.12 2.09 4.89
CA ALA A 113 0.86 1.07 5.90
C ALA A 113 2.13 0.27 6.19
N TYR A 114 2.37 0.01 7.47
CA TYR A 114 3.57 -0.64 7.99
C TYR A 114 3.17 -1.92 8.72
N LEU A 115 3.75 -3.06 8.35
CA LEU A 115 3.66 -4.30 9.12
C LEU A 115 4.24 -4.04 10.52
N ALA A 116 3.45 -4.37 11.54
CA ALA A 116 3.72 -4.01 12.92
C ALA A 116 4.07 -5.25 13.77
N ASP A 117 5.01 -6.05 13.27
CA ASP A 117 5.46 -7.31 13.89
C ASP A 117 6.67 -7.16 14.81
N GLY A 118 7.18 -5.93 14.97
CA GLY A 118 8.36 -5.61 15.78
C GLY A 118 9.69 -5.93 15.10
N LYS A 119 9.70 -6.45 13.88
CA LYS A 119 10.92 -6.69 13.10
C LYS A 119 11.36 -5.44 12.34
N CYS A 120 12.60 -5.49 11.86
CA CYS A 120 13.21 -4.45 11.05
C CYS A 120 13.01 -4.79 9.56
N HIS A 121 12.43 -3.87 8.80
CA HIS A 121 12.15 -4.05 7.37
C HIS A 121 12.78 -2.93 6.56
N MET A 122 13.41 -3.28 5.44
CA MET A 122 13.92 -2.30 4.49
C MET A 122 12.78 -1.77 3.63
N THR A 123 12.74 -0.46 3.42
CA THR A 123 11.84 0.18 2.42
C THR A 123 12.58 0.64 1.18
N GLY A 124 13.90 0.43 1.13
CA GLY A 124 14.77 0.77 0.02
C GLY A 124 16.24 0.83 0.45
N LEU A 125 17.10 1.29 -0.45
CA LEU A 125 18.55 1.35 -0.27
C LEU A 125 19.02 2.23 0.89
N SER A 126 18.24 3.25 1.27
CA SER A 126 18.63 4.28 2.23
C SER A 126 17.58 4.49 3.32
N ALA A 127 16.63 3.57 3.46
CA ALA A 127 15.56 3.72 4.43
C ALA A 127 15.07 2.36 4.92
N SER A 128 14.75 2.31 6.20
CA SER A 128 14.18 1.14 6.84
C SER A 128 13.33 1.52 8.04
N TYR A 129 12.57 0.58 8.59
CA TYR A 129 11.72 0.84 9.75
C TYR A 129 11.52 -0.38 10.64
N ALA A 130 11.07 -0.13 11.87
CA ALA A 130 10.44 -1.14 12.71
C ALA A 130 9.15 -0.57 13.28
N ALA A 131 8.07 -1.36 13.27
CA ALA A 131 6.79 -0.93 13.80
C ALA A 131 6.21 -1.97 14.76
N THR A 132 5.48 -1.51 15.78
CA THR A 132 4.73 -2.34 16.73
C THR A 132 3.34 -1.77 16.92
N ARG A 133 2.38 -2.66 17.18
CA ARG A 133 1.02 -2.29 17.56
C ARG A 133 0.57 -3.15 18.74
N ALA A 134 0.25 -2.49 19.85
CA ALA A 134 -0.22 -3.14 21.06
C ALA A 134 -1.73 -3.41 21.00
N ALA A 135 -2.21 -4.28 21.90
CA ALA A 135 -3.61 -4.71 21.95
C ALA A 135 -4.58 -3.58 22.36
N ASP A 136 -4.07 -2.57 23.06
CA ASP A 136 -4.79 -1.33 23.41
C ASP A 136 -4.94 -0.36 22.21
N GLY A 137 -4.39 -0.72 21.05
CA GLY A 137 -4.40 0.09 19.84
C GLY A 137 -3.22 1.07 19.71
N SER A 138 -2.39 1.20 20.75
CA SER A 138 -1.18 2.02 20.71
C SER A 138 -0.21 1.49 19.66
N ALA A 139 0.44 2.40 18.93
CA ALA A 139 1.35 2.04 17.85
C ALA A 139 2.63 2.87 17.91
N MET A 140 3.75 2.24 17.55
CA MET A 140 5.03 2.91 17.39
C MET A 140 5.59 2.57 16.02
N ILE A 141 6.11 3.56 15.32
CA ILE A 141 6.90 3.39 14.11
C ILE A 141 8.22 4.12 14.32
N LYS A 142 9.32 3.40 14.17
CA LYS A 142 10.66 3.98 14.16
C LYS A 142 11.21 3.91 12.74
N ILE A 143 11.45 5.07 12.15
CA ILE A 143 12.03 5.22 10.81
C ILE A 143 13.54 5.43 10.95
N TYR A 144 14.32 4.72 10.14
CA TYR A 144 15.77 4.83 10.04
C TYR A 144 16.14 5.42 8.69
N ALA A 145 17.10 6.34 8.68
CA ALA A 145 17.63 6.98 7.46
C ALA A 145 18.77 6.15 6.82
N ASP A 146 18.77 4.84 7.07
CA ASP A 146 19.70 3.88 6.53
C ASP A 146 19.03 2.51 6.39
N SER A 147 19.55 1.70 5.47
CA SER A 147 19.16 0.29 5.32
C SER A 147 20.03 -0.66 6.15
N ALA A 148 21.22 -0.21 6.57
CA ALA A 148 22.19 -0.98 7.34
C ALA A 148 21.62 -1.50 8.67
N THR A 149 20.74 -0.71 9.31
CA THR A 149 20.04 -1.09 10.53
C THR A 149 19.24 -2.38 10.37
N CYS A 150 18.64 -2.61 9.19
CA CYS A 150 17.90 -3.84 8.88
C CYS A 150 18.67 -4.83 8.00
N ALA A 151 19.98 -4.63 7.75
CA ALA A 151 20.79 -5.50 6.89
C ALA A 151 21.00 -6.93 7.42
N THR A 152 20.61 -7.16 8.68
CA THR A 152 20.41 -8.52 9.19
C THR A 152 18.91 -8.77 9.16
N ALA A 153 18.39 -9.29 8.04
CA ALA A 153 17.01 -9.77 7.98
C ALA A 153 16.80 -10.74 9.16
N GLY A 154 15.79 -10.48 10.00
CA GLY A 154 15.40 -11.37 11.08
C GLY A 154 14.43 -12.46 10.63
#